data_AF-A0A3C2BAS9-F1
#
_entry.id   AF-A0A3C2BAS9-F1
#
_cell.length_a   1.000
_cell.length_b   1.000
_cell.length_c   1.000
_cell.angle_alpha   90.00
_cell.angle_beta   90.00
_cell.angle_gamma   90.00
#
_symmetry.space_group_name_H-M   'P 1'
#
loop_
_entity.id
_entity.type
_entity.pdbx_description
1 polymer ?
#
loop_
_entity_poly.entity_id
_entity_poly.type
_entity_poly.pdbx_seq_one_letter_code
_entity_poly.pdbx_strand_id
1 'polypeptide(L)'
;TVGRAGMSRLEEIVYLGDLISAERDYKDVDKMRKLVYSDIDKAMLEAFRFSIESVLKKNGFIPPCTVEGYNFYLRFCKKNH
;
A
#
# COMPACT_ATOMS: atom_id res chain seq x y z
N THR A 1 -8.95 -4.41 3.64
CA THR A 1 -9.67 -3.10 3.64
C THR A 1 -9.34 -2.32 2.37
N VAL A 2 -10.10 -1.27 1.98
CA VAL A 2 -9.73 -0.40 0.84
C VAL A 2 -9.02 0.83 1.39
N GLY A 3 -7.76 1.04 0.98
CA GLY A 3 -7.01 2.22 1.38
C GLY A 3 -7.53 3.48 0.69
N ARG A 4 -7.44 4.64 1.36
CA ARG A 4 -7.82 5.96 0.82
C ARG A 4 -6.68 6.97 0.95
N ALA A 5 -6.78 8.09 0.25
CA ALA A 5 -5.85 9.20 0.42
C ALA A 5 -5.96 9.80 1.84
N GLY A 6 -4.81 10.15 2.43
CA GLY A 6 -4.75 10.83 3.74
C GLY A 6 -5.23 10.00 4.91
N MET A 7 -5.00 8.68 4.90
CA MET A 7 -5.29 7.84 6.06
C MET A 7 -4.50 8.31 7.29
N SER A 8 -5.13 8.21 8.46
CA SER A 8 -4.45 8.40 9.73
C SER A 8 -3.42 7.29 9.96
N ARG A 9 -2.45 7.55 10.83
CA ARG A 9 -1.40 6.57 11.17
C ARG A 9 -1.97 5.24 11.68
N LEU A 10 -3.11 5.24 12.37
CA LEU A 10 -3.78 4.02 12.80
C LEU A 10 -4.39 3.25 11.61
N GLU A 11 -5.07 3.94 10.69
CA GLU A 11 -5.61 3.32 9.46
C GLU A 11 -4.49 2.72 8.60
N GLU A 12 -3.35 3.40 8.49
CA GLU A 12 -2.15 2.89 7.79
C GLU A 12 -1.61 1.61 8.43
N ILE A 13 -1.48 1.58 9.76
CA ILE A 13 -1.02 0.40 10.51
C ILE A 13 -1.98 -0.78 10.30
N VAL A 14 -3.30 -0.55 10.39
CA VAL A 14 -4.30 -1.60 10.18
C VAL A 14 -4.27 -2.11 8.73
N TYR A 15 -4.14 -1.20 7.76
CA TYR A 15 -4.07 -1.55 6.33
C TYR A 15 -2.82 -2.39 6.01
N LEU A 16 -1.65 -1.96 6.47
CA LEU A 16 -0.40 -2.69 6.26
C LEU A 16 -0.39 -4.00 7.06
N GLY A 17 -0.97 -4.04 8.26
CA GLY A 17 -1.09 -5.25 9.07
C GLY A 17 -1.84 -6.38 8.35
N ASP A 18 -2.94 -6.06 7.66
CA ASP A 18 -3.68 -7.02 6.81
C ASP A 18 -2.82 -7.50 5.62
N LEU A 19 -1.98 -6.62 5.08
CA LEU A 19 -1.12 -6.91 3.93
C LEU A 19 0.09 -7.79 4.29
N ILE A 20 0.70 -7.58 5.47
CA ILE A 20 1.92 -8.29 5.91
C ILE A 20 1.68 -9.44 6.89
N SER A 21 0.40 -9.74 7.17
CA SER A 21 0.00 -10.80 8.12
C SER A 21 0.78 -12.10 7.90
N ALA A 22 1.01 -12.85 8.97
CA ALA A 22 1.77 -14.09 8.95
C ALA A 22 1.18 -15.13 7.97
N GLU A 23 -0.13 -15.05 7.71
CA GLU A 23 -0.85 -15.92 6.79
C GLU A 23 -0.63 -15.58 5.30
N ARG A 24 0.02 -14.44 4.99
CA ARG A 24 0.28 -14.01 3.61
C ARG A 24 1.60 -14.60 3.10
N ASP A 25 1.53 -15.24 1.94
CA ASP A 25 2.65 -15.88 1.26
C ASP A 25 2.68 -15.51 -0.25
N TYR A 26 2.81 -14.22 -0.54
CA TYR A 26 3.04 -13.76 -1.92
C TYR A 26 4.52 -13.44 -2.13
N LYS A 27 4.98 -13.54 -3.38
CA LYS A 27 6.40 -13.49 -3.78
C LYS A 27 7.23 -12.34 -3.16
N ASP A 28 6.61 -11.20 -2.88
CA ASP A 28 7.28 -9.99 -2.36
C ASP A 28 6.88 -9.64 -0.91
N VAL A 29 6.22 -10.54 -0.17
CA VAL A 29 5.75 -10.29 1.20
C VAL A 29 6.89 -9.98 2.16
N ASP A 30 8.04 -10.63 2.04
CA ASP A 30 9.18 -10.39 2.92
C ASP A 30 9.85 -9.03 2.68
N LYS A 31 9.83 -8.55 1.44
CA LYS A 31 10.27 -7.18 1.12
C LYS A 31 9.29 -6.18 1.72
N MET A 32 7.99 -6.45 1.60
CA MET A 32 6.94 -5.61 2.18
C MET A 32 7.08 -5.52 3.70
N ARG A 33 7.28 -6.66 4.39
CA ARG A 33 7.53 -6.73 5.83
C ARG A 33 8.70 -5.84 6.24
N LYS A 34 9.85 -5.99 5.58
CA LYS A 34 11.04 -5.15 5.85
C LYS A 34 10.75 -3.67 5.62
N LEU A 35 10.04 -3.34 4.54
CA LEU A 35 9.70 -1.96 4.20
C LEU A 35 8.81 -1.32 5.26
N VAL A 36 7.76 -2.02 5.73
CA VAL A 36 6.85 -1.53 6.78
C VAL A 36 7.58 -1.16 8.06
N TYR A 37 8.56 -1.97 8.49
CA TYR A 37 9.35 -1.67 9.69
C TYR A 37 10.40 -0.57 9.50
N SER A 38 10.74 -0.23 8.26
CA SER A 38 11.75 0.80 7.95
C SER A 38 11.14 2.18 7.65
N ASP A 39 10.08 2.23 6.86
CA ASP A 39 9.46 3.46 6.36
C ASP A 39 8.01 3.14 5.99
N ILE A 40 7.11 3.47 6.91
CA ILE A 40 5.68 3.18 6.76
C ILE A 40 5.07 3.95 5.58
N ASP A 41 5.57 5.14 5.27
CA ASP A 41 5.01 5.99 4.21
C ASP A 41 5.37 5.41 2.82
N LYS A 42 6.63 4.96 2.66
CA LYS A 42 7.02 4.16 1.49
C LYS A 42 6.30 2.83 1.43
N ALA A 43 6.05 2.21 2.58
CA ALA A 43 5.31 0.96 2.64
C ALA A 43 3.87 1.12 2.14
N MET A 44 3.21 2.22 2.48
CA MET A 44 1.88 2.56 1.97
C MET A 44 1.90 2.75 0.45
N LEU A 45 2.88 3.48 -0.08
CA LEU A 45 3.03 3.66 -1.53
C LEU A 45 3.16 2.32 -2.26
N GLU A 46 4.00 1.43 -1.74
CA GLU A 46 4.23 0.11 -2.32
C GLU A 46 2.99 -0.79 -2.20
N ALA A 47 2.24 -0.70 -1.10
CA ALA A 47 0.99 -1.41 -0.93
C ALA A 47 -0.07 -1.01 -1.98
N PHE A 48 -0.21 0.29 -2.25
CA PHE A 48 -1.09 0.77 -3.32
C PHE A 48 -0.63 0.32 -4.71
N ARG A 49 0.67 0.37 -4.99
CA ARG A 49 1.25 -0.16 -6.24
C ARG A 49 0.89 -1.64 -6.42
N PHE A 50 1.13 -2.45 -5.40
CA PHE A 50 0.83 -3.89 -5.42
C PHE A 50 -0.66 -4.15 -5.65
N SER A 51 -1.54 -3.40 -4.99
CA SER A 51 -3.00 -3.52 -5.17
C SER A 51 -3.41 -3.23 -6.61
N ILE A 52 -2.90 -2.14 -7.20
CA ILE A 52 -3.16 -1.77 -8.60
C ILE A 52 -2.65 -2.84 -9.56
N GLU A 53 -1.41 -3.32 -9.40
CA GLU A 53 -0.84 -4.38 -10.23
C GLU A 53 -1.62 -5.68 -10.14
N SER A 54 -2.10 -6.05 -8.95
CA SER A 54 -2.93 -7.25 -8.72
C SER A 54 -4.25 -7.17 -9.48
N VAL A 55 -4.90 -5.99 -9.48
CA VAL A 55 -6.13 -5.75 -10.23
C VAL A 55 -5.89 -5.75 -11.74
N LEU A 56 -4.81 -5.11 -12.19
CA LEU A 56 -4.42 -5.09 -13.62
C LEU A 56 -4.14 -6.50 -14.15
N LYS A 57 -3.42 -7.34 -13.40
CA LYS A 57 -3.16 -8.75 -13.77
C LYS A 57 -4.43 -9.57 -13.94
N LYS A 58 -5.53 -9.18 -13.28
CA LYS A 58 -6.84 -9.83 -13.36
C LYS A 58 -7.77 -9.16 -14.38
N ASN A 59 -7.30 -8.15 -15.12
CA ASN A 59 -8.12 -7.28 -15.97
C ASN A 59 -9.35 -6.71 -15.24
N GLY A 60 -9.17 -6.40 -13.94
CA GLY A 60 -10.24 -5.91 -13.08
C GLY A 60 -10.38 -4.39 -13.14
N PHE A 61 -11.53 -3.90 -12.65
CA PHE A 61 -11.76 -2.47 -12.46
C PHE A 61 -10.96 -1.94 -11.27
N ILE A 62 -10.21 -0.86 -11.47
CA ILE A 62 -9.46 -0.19 -10.40
C ILE A 62 -10.36 0.89 -9.79
N PRO A 63 -10.69 0.80 -8.48
CA PRO A 63 -11.46 1.85 -7.82
C PRO A 63 -10.73 3.21 -7.84
N PRO A 64 -11.42 4.33 -8.13
CA PRO A 64 -10.81 5.66 -8.14
C PRO A 64 -10.09 6.01 -6.82
N CYS A 65 -10.65 5.60 -5.68
CA CYS A 65 -10.06 5.83 -4.36
C CYS A 65 -8.67 5.17 -4.19
N THR A 66 -8.43 4.05 -4.87
CA THR A 66 -7.12 3.37 -4.85
C THR A 66 -6.09 4.15 -5.65
N VAL A 67 -6.49 4.73 -6.79
CA VAL A 67 -5.64 5.61 -7.62
C VAL A 67 -5.34 6.91 -6.88
N GLU A 68 -6.33 7.49 -6.22
CA GLU A 68 -6.16 8.68 -5.38
C GLU A 68 -5.21 8.41 -4.21
N GLY A 69 -5.36 7.27 -3.54
CA GLY A 69 -4.44 6.81 -2.49
C GLY A 69 -3.00 6.70 -3.00
N TYR A 70 -2.78 6.01 -4.13
CA TYR A 70 -1.47 5.90 -4.76
C TYR A 70 -0.86 7.29 -5.05
N ASN A 71 -1.62 8.19 -5.68
CA ASN A 71 -1.16 9.53 -6.01
C ASN A 71 -0.83 10.37 -4.76
N PHE A 72 -1.62 10.23 -3.70
CA PHE A 72 -1.38 10.90 -2.42
C PHE A 72 -0.04 10.47 -1.83
N TYR A 73 0.18 9.17 -1.64
CA TYR A 73 1.42 8.66 -1.04
C TYR A 73 2.64 8.89 -1.93
N LEU A 74 2.48 8.88 -3.26
CA LEU A 74 3.54 9.23 -4.19
C LEU A 74 4.00 10.69 -4.01
N ARG A 75 3.06 11.62 -3.88
CA ARG A 75 3.37 13.04 -3.62
C ARG A 75 3.93 13.24 -2.22
N PHE A 76 3.40 12.53 -1.22
CA PHE A 76 3.87 12.60 0.16
C PHE A 76 5.33 12.16 0.28
N CYS A 77 5.68 11.00 -0.28
CA CYS A 77 7.06 10.50 -0.29
C CYS A 77 8.02 11.45 -1.02
N LYS A 78 7.58 12.09 -2.13
CA LYS A 78 8.39 13.06 -2.87
C LYS A 78 8.63 14.39 -2.15
N LYS A 79 7.78 14.76 -1.19
CA LYS A 79 7.94 16.01 -0.41
C LYS A 79 8.84 15.84 0.82
N ASN A 80 9.01 14.61 1.29
CA ASN A 80 9.84 14.27 2.45
C ASN A 80 11.26 13.82 2.06
N HIS A 81 11.73 14.21 0.87
CA HIS A 81 13.12 14.10 0.38
C HIS A 81 13.54 15.46 -0.15
#